data_AF-A0A2V9RJM2-F1
#
_entry.id   AF-A0A2V9RJM2-F1
#
_cell.length_a   1.000
_cell.length_b   1.000
_cell.length_c   1.000
_cell.angle_alpha   90.00
_cell.angle_beta   90.00
_cell.angle_gamma   90.00
#
_symmetry.space_group_name_H-M   'P 1'
#
loop_
_entity.id
_entity.type
_entity.pdbx_description
1 polymer ?
#
loop_
_entity_poly.entity_id
_entity_poly.type
_entity_poly.pdbx_seq_one_letter_code
_entity_poly.pdbx_strand_id
1 'polypeptide(L)'
;MKLRSAVSLSLLCFLLLTLLGCEVATSVRLAGGPAFSFDGSGRLVSLSVYEPQPGHKIATPLDSKSLVWRIEPASHAPSGALVTGMDIAYYKVPKGYVQKFPGSDTPVPLAGGLVYAFIAETTGAPGANGFFYMEQSGPILINVPGLCQSVFVGDVRPVKCGTSEPYVEPKDLQKFAQENRVR
;
A
#
# COMPACT_ATOMS: atom_id res chain seq x y z
N MET A 1 -50.95 26.17 -3.59
CA MET A 1 -49.90 25.58 -4.45
C MET A 1 -48.46 25.94 -4.06
N LYS A 2 -48.14 26.28 -2.79
CA LYS A 2 -46.75 26.64 -2.37
C LYS A 2 -46.01 25.58 -1.55
N LEU A 3 -46.72 24.56 -1.05
CA LEU A 3 -46.15 23.55 -0.14
C LEU A 3 -45.37 22.44 -0.88
N ARG A 4 -45.73 22.13 -2.14
CA ARG A 4 -45.10 21.06 -2.92
C ARG A 4 -43.67 21.40 -3.37
N SER A 5 -43.37 22.67 -3.65
CA SER A 5 -42.01 23.10 -4.04
C SER A 5 -41.00 23.08 -2.90
N ALA A 6 -41.42 23.41 -1.66
CA ALA A 6 -40.51 23.43 -0.51
C ALA A 6 -40.05 22.02 -0.10
N VAL A 7 -40.96 21.03 -0.13
CA VAL A 7 -40.64 19.63 0.17
C VAL A 7 -39.71 19.04 -0.89
N SER A 8 -39.92 19.38 -2.17
CA SER A 8 -39.07 18.96 -3.29
C SER A 8 -37.64 19.52 -3.19
N LEU A 9 -37.48 20.76 -2.71
CA LEU A 9 -36.18 21.41 -2.58
C LEU A 9 -35.39 20.84 -1.38
N SER A 10 -36.06 20.57 -0.26
CA SER A 10 -35.43 19.92 0.90
C SER A 10 -35.00 18.49 0.61
N LEU A 11 -35.81 17.72 -0.13
CA LEU A 11 -35.43 16.35 -0.54
C LEU A 11 -34.21 16.35 -1.46
N LEU A 12 -34.15 17.29 -2.41
CA LEU A 12 -33.02 17.44 -3.33
C LEU A 12 -31.74 17.88 -2.60
N CYS A 13 -31.86 18.78 -1.61
CA CYS A 13 -30.74 19.21 -0.79
C CYS A 13 -30.22 18.07 0.10
N PHE A 14 -31.11 17.24 0.65
CA PHE A 14 -30.74 16.03 1.40
C PHE A 14 -30.05 14.99 0.50
N LEU A 15 -30.53 14.82 -0.73
CA LEU A 15 -29.93 13.92 -1.72
C LEU A 15 -28.54 14.41 -2.18
N LEU A 16 -28.36 15.73 -2.37
CA LEU A 16 -27.04 16.32 -2.65
C LEU A 16 -26.07 16.17 -1.47
N LEU A 17 -26.55 16.27 -0.23
CA LEU A 17 -25.72 16.06 0.96
C LEU A 17 -25.23 14.60 1.08
N THR A 18 -26.02 13.62 0.62
CA THR A 18 -25.58 12.21 0.58
C THR A 18 -24.52 11.91 -0.48
N LEU A 19 -24.38 12.76 -1.51
CA LEU A 19 -23.35 12.61 -2.56
C LEU A 19 -22.01 13.27 -2.19
N LEU A 20 -21.96 14.05 -1.11
CA LEU A 20 -20.75 14.76 -0.66
C LEU A 20 -19.86 13.94 0.30
N GLY A 21 -20.30 12.76 0.73
CA GLY A 21 -19.47 11.80 1.45
C GLY A 21 -18.52 11.06 0.52
N CYS A 22 -17.69 11.80 -0.22
CA CYS A 22 -16.71 11.21 -1.13
C CYS A 22 -15.54 10.69 -0.30
N GLU A 23 -15.40 9.37 -0.17
CA GLU A 23 -14.22 8.76 0.43
C GLU A 23 -12.97 9.24 -0.34
N VAL A 24 -11.96 9.71 0.40
CA VAL A 24 -10.66 10.09 -0.17
C VAL A 24 -9.79 8.85 -0.16
N ALA A 25 -9.42 8.38 -1.36
CA ALA A 25 -8.55 7.22 -1.54
C ALA A 25 -7.25 7.39 -0.76
N THR A 26 -6.76 6.30 -0.18
CA THR A 26 -5.50 6.33 0.57
C THR A 26 -4.34 6.58 -0.37
N SER A 27 -3.46 7.51 -0.01
CA SER A 27 -2.18 7.72 -0.70
C SER A 27 -1.03 7.47 0.26
N VAL A 28 0.08 6.95 -0.26
CA VAL A 28 1.30 6.71 0.51
C VAL A 28 2.48 7.41 -0.15
N ARG A 29 3.23 8.18 0.65
CA ARG A 29 4.50 8.78 0.27
C ARG A 29 5.62 8.16 1.08
N LEU A 30 6.84 8.16 0.52
CA LEU A 30 8.04 7.70 1.22
C LEU A 30 8.88 8.89 1.68
N ALA A 31 9.26 8.91 2.95
CA ALA A 31 10.10 9.96 3.54
C ALA A 31 11.58 9.53 3.65
N GLY A 32 12.41 10.25 4.41
CA GLY A 32 13.81 9.90 4.65
C GLY A 32 13.94 8.60 5.44
N GLY A 33 14.52 7.56 4.83
CA GLY A 33 14.43 6.18 5.29
C GLY A 33 13.09 5.53 4.89
N PRO A 34 12.92 4.20 4.98
CA PRO A 34 11.64 3.56 4.65
C PRO A 34 10.59 3.97 5.68
N ALA A 35 9.87 5.06 5.41
CA ALA A 35 8.80 5.59 6.21
C ALA A 35 7.62 5.89 5.30
N PHE A 36 6.44 5.46 5.72
CA PHE A 36 5.20 5.52 4.98
C PHE A 36 4.35 6.66 5.56
N SER A 37 4.17 7.71 4.78
CA SER A 37 3.29 8.83 5.09
C SER A 37 1.97 8.65 4.38
N PHE A 38 0.88 8.62 5.13
CA PHE A 38 -0.45 8.34 4.63
C PHE A 38 -1.32 9.59 4.60
N ASP A 39 -2.20 9.64 3.61
CA ASP A 39 -3.31 10.58 3.55
C ASP A 39 -4.55 9.89 2.97
N GLY A 40 -5.74 10.40 3.27
CA GLY A 40 -7.02 9.78 2.87
C GLY A 40 -8.02 9.70 4.03
N SER A 41 -9.25 9.24 3.75
CA SER A 41 -10.34 9.18 4.75
C SER A 41 -10.50 7.81 5.43
N GLY A 42 -9.74 6.82 4.98
CA GLY A 42 -9.82 5.45 5.48
C GLY A 42 -9.18 5.25 6.84
N ARG A 43 -9.28 4.01 7.34
CA ARG A 43 -8.61 3.55 8.55
C ARG A 43 -7.69 2.38 8.23
N LEU A 44 -6.42 2.44 8.66
CA LEU A 44 -5.42 1.42 8.35
C LEU A 44 -5.73 0.10 9.05
N VAL A 45 -5.98 -0.95 8.28
CA VAL A 45 -6.26 -2.32 8.75
C VAL A 45 -5.01 -3.16 8.76
N SER A 46 -4.14 -3.00 7.77
CA SER A 46 -2.82 -3.63 7.79
C SER A 46 -1.84 -2.80 6.96
N LEU A 47 -0.56 -2.86 7.34
CA LEU A 47 0.55 -2.43 6.50
C LEU A 47 1.50 -3.61 6.40
N SER A 48 1.74 -4.07 5.17
CA SER A 48 2.64 -5.19 4.86
C SER A 48 3.74 -4.72 3.91
N VAL A 49 4.98 -5.14 4.15
CA VAL A 49 6.14 -4.89 3.29
C VAL A 49 6.71 -6.22 2.82
N TYR A 50 7.06 -6.29 1.54
CA TYR A 50 7.53 -7.49 0.86
C TYR A 50 8.91 -7.24 0.25
N GLU A 51 9.81 -8.21 0.38
CA GLU A 51 11.14 -8.22 -0.24
C GLU A 51 11.21 -9.17 -1.46
N PRO A 52 12.21 -9.02 -2.34
CA PRO A 52 12.48 -10.01 -3.37
C PRO A 52 12.91 -11.36 -2.78
N GLN A 53 12.35 -12.45 -3.30
CA GLN A 53 12.84 -13.79 -2.99
C GLN A 53 14.26 -14.04 -3.54
N PRO A 54 15.01 -15.02 -3.00
CA PRO A 54 16.31 -15.42 -3.55
C PRO A 54 16.27 -15.67 -5.06
N GLY A 55 17.20 -15.06 -5.79
CA GLY A 55 17.27 -15.12 -7.25
C GLY A 55 16.46 -14.04 -7.98
N HIS A 56 15.70 -13.22 -7.25
CA HIS A 56 14.93 -12.10 -7.77
C HIS A 56 15.43 -10.78 -7.19
N LYS A 57 15.12 -9.68 -7.89
CA LYS A 57 15.44 -8.32 -7.45
C LYS A 57 14.20 -7.45 -7.23
N ILE A 58 13.03 -7.91 -7.66
CA ILE A 58 11.74 -7.24 -7.44
C ILE A 58 10.85 -8.12 -6.55
N ALA A 59 10.29 -7.53 -5.50
CA ALA A 59 9.36 -8.20 -4.59
C ALA A 59 8.10 -8.67 -5.31
N THR A 60 7.57 -9.81 -4.89
CA THR A 60 6.25 -10.27 -5.31
C THR A 60 5.26 -9.98 -4.18
N PRO A 61 4.39 -8.96 -4.28
CA PRO A 61 3.41 -8.69 -3.24
C PRO A 61 2.48 -9.89 -3.04
N LEU A 62 1.85 -10.00 -1.87
CA LEU A 62 0.97 -11.12 -1.45
C LEU A 62 1.62 -12.51 -1.36
N ASP A 63 2.86 -12.68 -1.80
CA ASP A 63 3.62 -13.89 -1.54
C ASP A 63 4.07 -13.93 -0.07
N SER A 64 3.69 -14.98 0.65
CA SER A 64 4.02 -15.15 2.07
C SER A 64 5.52 -15.33 2.30
N LYS A 65 6.27 -15.86 1.32
CA LYS A 65 7.73 -16.01 1.39
C LYS A 65 8.47 -14.69 1.24
N SER A 66 7.83 -13.71 0.60
CA SER A 66 8.36 -12.37 0.40
C SER A 66 8.02 -11.44 1.57
N LEU A 67 7.08 -11.80 2.46
CA LEU A 67 6.67 -10.92 3.56
C LEU A 67 7.82 -10.70 4.55
N VAL A 68 8.21 -9.44 4.78
CA VAL A 68 9.27 -9.08 5.75
C VAL A 68 8.76 -8.30 6.94
N TRP A 69 7.64 -7.60 6.80
CA TRP A 69 7.08 -6.83 7.89
C TRP A 69 5.58 -6.70 7.75
N ARG A 70 4.84 -6.88 8.85
CA ARG A 70 3.39 -6.67 8.90
C ARG A 70 2.97 -6.12 10.25
N ILE A 71 2.16 -5.07 10.22
CA ILE A 71 1.46 -4.55 11.40
C ILE A 71 -0.06 -4.57 11.18
N GLU A 72 -0.79 -4.75 12.27
CA GLU A 72 -2.26 -4.76 12.31
C GLU A 72 -2.75 -4.12 13.62
N PRO A 73 -4.00 -3.65 13.70
CA PRO A 73 -4.59 -3.20 14.96
C PRO A 73 -4.47 -4.25 16.06
N ALA A 74 -4.20 -3.81 17.29
CA ALA A 74 -4.07 -4.69 18.45
C ALA A 74 -5.40 -5.39 18.82
N SER A 75 -6.53 -4.74 18.51
CA SER A 75 -7.88 -5.27 18.72
C SER A 75 -8.36 -6.04 17.50
N HIS A 76 -9.08 -7.14 17.74
CA HIS A 76 -9.74 -7.94 16.71
C HIS A 76 -10.91 -7.20 16.00
N ALA A 77 -11.33 -6.03 16.50
CA ALA A 77 -12.33 -5.21 15.84
C ALA A 77 -11.68 -4.32 14.77
N PRO A 78 -12.18 -4.30 13.51
CA PRO A 78 -11.65 -3.49 12.43
C PRO A 78 -12.00 -2.02 12.68
N SER A 79 -11.25 -1.37 13.54
CA SER A 79 -11.34 0.07 13.72
C SER A 79 -10.10 0.78 13.21
N GLY A 80 -8.89 0.19 13.28
CA GLY A 80 -7.66 0.87 12.83
C GLY A 80 -7.52 2.29 13.40
N ALA A 81 -6.55 3.04 12.88
CA ALA A 81 -6.47 4.49 13.06
C ALA A 81 -6.69 5.17 11.71
N LEU A 82 -7.24 6.39 11.74
CA LEU A 82 -7.44 7.21 10.54
C LEU A 82 -6.09 7.43 9.84
N VAL A 83 -6.05 7.24 8.53
CA VAL A 83 -4.82 7.36 7.75
C VAL A 83 -4.40 8.80 7.49
N THR A 84 -5.30 9.77 7.63
CA THR A 84 -5.00 11.19 7.42
C THR A 84 -3.84 11.66 8.31
N GLY A 85 -2.72 12.05 7.69
CA GLY A 85 -1.54 12.56 8.40
C GLY A 85 -0.82 11.51 9.27
N MET A 86 -1.04 10.22 8.99
CA MET A 86 -0.35 9.15 9.69
C MET A 86 1.05 8.95 9.10
N ASP A 87 2.06 8.84 9.96
CA ASP A 87 3.43 8.51 9.55
C ASP A 87 3.89 7.24 10.27
N ILE A 88 4.37 6.27 9.49
CA ILE A 88 4.86 4.99 10.01
C ILE A 88 6.27 4.74 9.46
N ALA A 89 7.27 4.85 10.33
CA ALA A 89 8.61 4.38 10.01
C ALA A 89 8.62 2.84 9.98
N TYR A 90 9.35 2.26 9.03
CA TYR A 90 9.55 0.83 8.92
C TYR A 90 10.11 0.25 10.23
N TYR A 91 9.54 -0.87 10.67
CA TYR A 91 9.79 -1.49 11.98
C TYR A 91 9.45 -0.63 13.21
N LYS A 92 8.69 0.46 13.05
CA LYS A 92 8.11 1.20 14.17
C LYS A 92 6.61 0.97 14.20
N VAL A 93 6.17 0.20 15.19
CA VAL A 93 4.74 -0.09 15.39
C VAL A 93 4.06 1.15 15.97
N PRO A 94 3.06 1.73 15.28
CA PRO A 94 2.33 2.89 15.79
C PRO A 94 1.42 2.51 16.97
N LYS A 95 1.02 3.51 17.77
CA LYS A 95 0.11 3.31 18.90
C LYS A 95 -1.19 2.64 18.45
N GLY A 96 -1.61 1.58 19.14
CA GLY A 96 -2.83 0.83 18.83
C GLY A 96 -2.64 -0.30 17.82
N TYR A 97 -1.43 -0.51 17.32
CA TYR A 97 -1.05 -1.61 16.44
C TYR A 97 -0.14 -2.60 17.16
N VAL A 98 -0.02 -3.79 16.58
CA VAL A 98 0.94 -4.82 16.94
C VAL A 98 1.66 -5.30 15.69
N GLN A 99 2.91 -5.72 15.85
CA GLN A 99 3.61 -6.43 14.79
C GLN A 99 3.08 -7.87 14.71
N LYS A 100 2.64 -8.27 13.52
CA LYS A 100 2.23 -9.64 13.21
C LYS A 100 3.34 -10.44 12.57
N PHE A 101 4.24 -9.76 11.86
CA PHE A 101 5.40 -10.38 11.24
C PHE A 101 6.59 -9.41 11.19
N PRO A 102 7.83 -9.87 11.46
CA PRO A 102 8.14 -11.15 12.09
C PRO A 102 7.69 -11.14 13.56
N GLY A 103 7.72 -12.30 14.23
CA GLY A 103 7.43 -12.38 15.67
C GLY A 103 8.51 -11.74 16.57
N SER A 104 9.61 -11.25 15.99
CA SER A 104 10.72 -10.61 16.70
C SER A 104 10.70 -9.09 16.50
N ASP A 105 11.10 -8.36 17.54
CA ASP A 105 11.22 -6.89 17.47
C ASP A 105 12.52 -6.41 16.79
N THR A 106 13.35 -7.34 16.32
CA THR A 106 14.61 -7.02 15.63
C THR A 106 14.31 -6.59 14.19
N PRO A 107 14.68 -5.36 13.79
CA PRO A 107 14.51 -4.89 12.42
C PRO A 107 15.30 -5.73 11.43
N VAL A 108 14.64 -6.19 10.37
CA VAL A 108 15.29 -6.75 9.18
C VAL A 108 15.64 -5.58 8.26
N PRO A 109 16.93 -5.24 8.07
CA PRO A 109 17.32 -4.11 7.23
C PRO A 109 16.88 -4.32 5.78
N LEU A 110 16.41 -3.25 5.13
CA LEU A 110 16.14 -3.26 3.70
C LEU A 110 17.46 -3.02 2.96
N ALA A 111 17.90 -4.00 2.16
CA ALA A 111 19.13 -3.91 1.40
C ALA A 111 18.99 -2.91 0.25
N GLY A 112 20.06 -2.15 0.00
CA GLY A 112 20.14 -1.25 -1.15
C GLY A 112 20.19 -2.00 -2.48
N GLY A 113 19.66 -1.37 -3.53
CA GLY A 113 19.70 -1.92 -4.89
C GLY A 113 18.58 -2.90 -5.24
N LEU A 114 17.60 -3.09 -4.34
CA LEU A 114 16.45 -3.97 -4.52
C LEU A 114 15.14 -3.17 -4.62
N VAL A 115 14.11 -3.80 -5.19
CA VAL A 115 12.75 -3.25 -5.25
C VAL A 115 11.85 -4.02 -4.30
N TYR A 116 11.31 -3.31 -3.32
CA TYR A 116 10.35 -3.81 -2.35
C TYR A 116 8.93 -3.45 -2.77
N ALA A 117 7.95 -4.12 -2.18
CA ALA A 117 6.54 -3.76 -2.34
C ALA A 117 5.91 -3.47 -0.98
N PHE A 118 4.88 -2.63 -0.96
CA PHE A 118 4.03 -2.45 0.21
C PHE A 118 2.56 -2.60 -0.16
N ILE A 119 1.77 -3.05 0.82
CA ILE A 119 0.31 -3.09 0.75
C ILE A 119 -0.22 -2.49 2.05
N ALA A 120 -0.99 -1.42 1.92
CA ALA A 120 -1.73 -0.77 2.99
C ALA A 120 -3.22 -1.02 2.78
N GLU A 121 -3.77 -1.97 3.53
CA GLU A 121 -5.20 -2.27 3.53
C GLU A 121 -5.92 -1.28 4.43
N THR A 122 -7.07 -0.78 3.98
CA THR A 122 -7.89 0.16 4.74
C THR A 122 -9.35 -0.27 4.79
N THR A 123 -10.08 0.24 5.77
CA THR A 123 -11.55 0.21 5.82
C THR A 123 -12.11 1.63 5.70
N GLY A 124 -13.28 1.79 5.06
CA GLY A 124 -13.92 3.10 4.82
C GLY A 124 -13.21 4.01 3.81
N ALA A 125 -12.28 3.45 3.02
CA ALA A 125 -11.71 4.02 1.80
C ALA A 125 -10.92 2.93 1.06
N PRO A 126 -10.65 3.07 -0.25
CA PRO A 126 -9.69 2.24 -0.96
C PRO A 126 -8.29 2.29 -0.32
N GLY A 127 -7.66 1.12 -0.22
CA GLY A 127 -6.29 0.98 0.25
C GLY A 127 -5.26 1.45 -0.79
N ALA A 128 -3.99 1.35 -0.42
CA ALA A 128 -2.87 1.73 -1.28
C ALA A 128 -1.85 0.61 -1.37
N ASN A 129 -1.21 0.47 -2.52
CA ASN A 129 -0.09 -0.44 -2.71
C ASN A 129 0.89 0.18 -3.69
N GLY A 130 2.11 -0.32 -3.71
CA GLY A 130 3.13 0.17 -4.62
C GLY A 130 4.48 -0.49 -4.41
N PHE A 131 5.43 -0.07 -5.23
CA PHE A 131 6.80 -0.54 -5.19
C PHE A 131 7.75 0.59 -4.83
N PHE A 132 8.86 0.25 -4.19
CA PHE A 132 9.91 1.21 -3.93
C PHE A 132 11.29 0.61 -4.11
N TYR A 133 12.15 1.36 -4.79
CA TYR A 133 13.55 1.03 -4.95
C TYR A 133 14.36 1.59 -3.79
N MET A 134 15.19 0.76 -3.16
CA MET A 134 16.09 1.20 -2.10
C MET A 134 17.36 1.78 -2.71
N GLU A 135 17.37 3.09 -2.95
CA GLU A 135 18.58 3.83 -3.35
C GLU A 135 19.47 4.11 -2.13
N GLN A 136 20.75 4.39 -2.36
CA GLN A 136 21.70 4.77 -1.31
C GLN A 136 21.23 6.01 -0.52
N SER A 137 20.58 6.96 -1.18
CA SER A 137 20.02 8.18 -0.59
C SER A 137 18.70 7.98 0.14
N GLY A 138 18.03 6.85 -0.05
CA GLY A 138 16.71 6.57 0.50
C GLY A 138 15.77 5.86 -0.47
N PRO A 139 14.56 5.50 -0.02
CA PRO A 139 13.59 4.82 -0.86
C PRO A 139 13.02 5.77 -1.93
N ILE A 140 12.84 5.25 -3.15
CA ILE A 140 12.14 5.94 -4.25
C ILE A 140 10.89 5.15 -4.58
N LEU A 141 9.73 5.80 -4.53
CA LEU A 141 8.47 5.21 -5.00
C LEU A 141 8.50 5.05 -6.52
N ILE A 142 8.23 3.85 -7.02
CA ILE A 142 8.30 3.50 -8.45
C ILE A 142 7.08 2.72 -8.90
N ASN A 143 6.80 2.80 -10.20
CA ASN A 143 5.94 1.87 -10.90
C ASN A 143 6.76 0.67 -11.41
N VAL A 144 6.15 -0.52 -11.44
CA VAL A 144 6.73 -1.70 -12.09
C VAL A 144 5.79 -2.13 -13.22
N PRO A 145 5.83 -1.46 -14.39
CA PRO A 145 4.85 -1.68 -15.45
C PRO A 145 4.88 -3.11 -15.96
N GLY A 146 3.71 -3.68 -16.18
CA GLY A 146 3.55 -5.03 -16.72
C GLY A 146 3.78 -6.15 -15.71
N LEU A 147 4.17 -5.86 -14.46
CA LEU A 147 4.20 -6.85 -13.39
C LEU A 147 2.79 -7.05 -12.81
N CYS A 148 2.29 -8.27 -12.92
CA CYS A 148 1.06 -8.72 -12.29
C CYS A 148 1.32 -10.01 -11.49
N GLN A 149 0.41 -10.36 -10.60
CA GLN A 149 0.45 -11.61 -9.86
C GLN A 149 -0.30 -12.71 -10.64
N SER A 150 0.15 -13.97 -10.48
CA SER A 150 -0.61 -15.12 -10.95
C SER A 150 -1.96 -15.22 -10.23
N VAL A 151 -3.02 -15.63 -10.95
CA VAL A 151 -4.39 -15.82 -10.41
C VAL A 151 -4.55 -17.17 -9.67
N PHE A 152 -3.45 -17.92 -9.48
CA PHE A 152 -3.51 -19.27 -8.92
C PHE A 152 -3.39 -19.26 -7.39
N VAL A 153 -4.33 -19.93 -6.73
CA VAL A 153 -4.31 -20.13 -5.27
C VAL A 153 -3.08 -20.98 -4.89
N GLY A 154 -2.16 -20.40 -4.10
CA GLY A 154 -1.03 -21.11 -3.48
C GLY A 154 0.34 -20.54 -3.83
N ASP A 155 0.71 -20.53 -5.11
CA ASP A 155 2.01 -20.04 -5.59
C ASP A 155 1.83 -18.70 -6.35
N VAL A 156 2.05 -17.60 -5.64
CA VAL A 156 2.07 -16.27 -6.27
C VAL A 156 3.36 -16.14 -7.07
N ARG A 157 3.25 -15.98 -8.38
CA ARG A 157 4.38 -15.82 -9.31
C ARG A 157 4.29 -14.48 -10.03
N PRO A 158 5.41 -13.79 -10.25
CA PRO A 158 5.44 -12.57 -11.03
C PRO A 158 5.24 -12.91 -12.52
N VAL A 159 4.14 -12.43 -13.10
CA VAL A 159 3.76 -12.66 -14.50
C VAL A 159 3.58 -11.35 -15.25
N LYS A 160 3.65 -11.40 -16.58
CA LYS A 160 3.26 -10.26 -17.40
C LYS A 160 1.75 -10.07 -17.33
N CYS A 161 1.31 -8.84 -17.11
CA CYS A 161 -0.11 -8.49 -17.03
C CYS A 161 -0.91 -8.98 -18.25
N GLY A 162 -2.06 -9.60 -17.98
CA GLY A 162 -2.94 -10.17 -19.01
C GLY A 162 -2.47 -11.51 -19.59
N THR A 163 -1.40 -12.10 -19.06
CA THR A 163 -0.83 -13.36 -19.55
C THR A 163 -0.47 -14.31 -18.39
N SER A 164 -0.05 -15.52 -18.73
CA SER A 164 0.61 -16.46 -17.80
C SER A 164 2.14 -16.50 -17.98
N GLU A 165 2.71 -15.63 -18.82
CA GLU A 165 4.16 -15.61 -19.06
C GLU A 165 4.90 -15.02 -17.86
N PRO A 166 6.08 -15.56 -17.49
CA PRO A 166 6.90 -14.97 -16.44
C PRO A 166 7.25 -13.51 -16.73
N TYR A 167 7.20 -12.67 -15.70
CA TYR A 167 7.73 -11.31 -15.78
C TYR A 167 9.26 -11.36 -15.87
N VAL A 168 9.82 -10.54 -16.76
CA VAL A 168 11.27 -10.44 -16.93
C VAL A 168 11.77 -9.21 -16.20
N GLU A 169 12.58 -9.41 -15.16
CA GLU A 169 13.15 -8.30 -14.41
C GLU A 169 14.12 -7.47 -15.29
N PRO A 170 14.12 -6.14 -15.13
CA PRO A 170 15.09 -5.28 -15.78
C PRO A 170 16.51 -5.59 -15.29
N LYS A 171 17.48 -5.55 -16.20
CA LYS A 171 18.89 -5.83 -15.88
C LYS A 171 19.48 -4.79 -14.94
N ASP A 172 19.18 -3.52 -15.21
CA ASP A 172 19.61 -2.35 -14.45
C ASP A 172 18.42 -1.77 -13.68
N LEU A 173 18.33 -2.11 -12.39
CA LEU A 173 17.25 -1.63 -11.52
C LEU A 173 17.36 -0.15 -11.19
N GLN A 174 18.57 0.41 -11.13
CA GLN A 174 18.73 1.82 -10.81
C GLN A 174 18.17 2.68 -11.94
N LYS A 175 18.59 2.39 -13.18
CA LYS A 175 18.05 3.06 -14.36
C LYS A 175 16.53 2.88 -14.46
N PHE A 176 16.06 1.65 -14.26
CA PHE A 176 14.63 1.35 -14.27
C PHE A 176 13.85 2.17 -13.21
N ALA A 177 14.37 2.28 -11.99
CA ALA A 177 13.74 3.04 -10.92
C ALA A 177 13.66 4.54 -11.23
N GLN A 178 14.70 5.11 -11.85
CA GLN A 178 14.70 6.52 -12.26
C GLN A 178 13.68 6.79 -13.38
N GLU A 179 13.57 5.88 -14.35
CA GLU A 179 12.63 6.00 -15.46
C GLU A 179 11.16 5.81 -15.03
N ASN A 180 10.92 5.01 -13.99
CA ASN A 180 9.57 4.65 -13.54
C ASN A 180 9.18 5.29 -12.20
N ARG A 181 9.86 6.36 -11.78
CA ARG A 181 9.56 7.06 -10.53
C ARG A 181 8.13 7.62 -10.52
N VAL A 182 7.41 7.40 -9.42
CA VAL A 182 6.12 8.03 -9.16
C VAL A 182 6.35 9.50 -8.80
N ARG A 183 5.68 10.41 -9.51
CA ARG A 183 5.76 11.86 -9.32
C ARG A 183 4.63 12.37 -8.44
#